data_AF-A1ZJI4-F1
#
_entry.id   AF-A1ZJI4-F1
#
_cell.length_a   1.000
_cell.length_b   1.000
_cell.length_c   1.000
_cell.angle_alpha   90.00
_cell.angle_beta   90.00
_cell.angle_gamma   90.00
#
_symmetry.space_group_name_H-M   'P 1'
#
loop_
_entity.id
_entity.type
_entity.pdbx_description
1 polymer ?
#
loop_
_entity_poly.entity_id
_entity_poly.type
_entity_poly.pdbx_seq_one_letter_code
_entity_poly.pdbx_strand_id
1 'polypeptide(L)'
;MYSFFNEWSEAKLQEVFQLEYRPTVLLDDWLDTYSELSPLENETLQVLQKRLNTFGENWTKSDALFSFIAPLFHLADMHTPHFRLFHQENLFANVADHHVFYDTTDLVIGGGTQQLGNPYFCLGVYERNDHHEFTPEGQFLASLLAAHHMNKNVLPIYGALVVDNHWWYFGVLQGNQYALSQVYLANKNSLTQIYMIIKELKQILLDLQQANASIFHSNPTPVKMLNFRDCTTAQLRRNFQLKRTQSNQLLKEWLNQSLPTNSDEEQVLLRLQKKLTKRVDNWNEQELIKKFIAPLVGLVNFDTPHFQEFANRSLSLRVGNVELSGKVDVMVAQGIEEPERPYFCFHEYKKEKGCDNDPLGQVVAAMYTAQQLNHDDFPIYGAYVVGRQWFFVVLHKNTYCVSLAYDATKQEIFDIYRILKTLKTIIAKVVETK
;
A
#
# COMPACT_ATOMS: atom_id res chain seq x y z
N MET A 1 -12.91 -3.98 11.14
CA MET A 1 -13.29 -2.83 10.30
C MET A 1 -12.01 -2.24 9.74
N TYR A 2 -11.82 -2.18 8.42
CA TYR A 2 -10.65 -1.52 7.84
C TYR A 2 -10.89 -0.01 7.95
N SER A 3 -10.36 0.60 8.98
CA SER A 3 -10.39 2.06 9.13
C SER A 3 -9.10 2.61 8.54
N PHE A 4 -9.22 3.51 7.55
CA PHE A 4 -8.09 4.33 7.14
C PHE A 4 -7.95 5.43 8.20
N PHE A 5 -6.94 5.31 9.06
CA PHE A 5 -6.78 6.19 10.24
C PHE A 5 -6.18 7.56 9.89
N ASN A 6 -5.79 7.77 8.63
CA ASN A 6 -5.43 9.10 8.11
C ASN A 6 -6.59 10.11 8.19
N GLU A 7 -7.80 9.64 8.53
CA GLU A 7 -9.01 10.43 8.72
C GLU A 7 -9.40 10.58 10.22
N TRP A 8 -8.49 10.35 11.17
CA TRP A 8 -8.83 10.39 12.60
C TRP A 8 -8.16 11.58 13.30
N SER A 9 -8.95 12.28 14.11
CA SER A 9 -8.44 13.32 15.01
C SER A 9 -7.70 12.72 16.19
N GLU A 10 -6.83 13.52 16.81
CA GLU A 10 -6.14 13.17 18.06
C GLU A 10 -7.13 12.72 19.15
N ALA A 11 -8.25 13.44 19.32
CA ALA A 11 -9.29 13.10 20.29
C ALA A 11 -9.92 11.72 20.03
N LYS A 12 -10.15 11.36 18.75
CA LYS A 12 -10.68 10.05 18.38
C LYS A 12 -9.68 8.93 18.65
N LEU A 13 -8.39 9.18 18.40
CA LEU A 13 -7.33 8.22 18.73
C LEU A 13 -7.18 8.04 20.24
N GLN A 14 -7.27 9.12 21.03
CA GLN A 14 -7.29 9.06 22.49
C GLN A 14 -8.46 8.22 23.01
N GLU A 15 -9.66 8.42 22.48
CA GLU A 15 -10.86 7.69 22.88
C GLU A 15 -10.74 6.18 22.58
N VAL A 16 -10.39 5.84 21.33
CA VAL A 16 -10.39 4.44 20.87
C VAL A 16 -9.24 3.64 21.48
N PHE A 17 -8.05 4.23 21.58
CA PHE A 17 -6.85 3.54 22.05
C PHE A 17 -6.47 3.87 23.49
N GLN A 18 -7.33 4.62 24.20
CA GLN A 18 -7.11 5.04 25.59
C GLN A 18 -5.76 5.73 25.77
N LEU A 19 -5.42 6.60 24.81
CA LEU A 19 -4.14 7.30 24.81
C LEU A 19 -4.17 8.48 25.77
N GLU A 20 -3.05 8.70 26.43
CA GLU A 20 -2.89 9.74 27.43
C GLU A 20 -1.77 10.71 27.04
N TYR A 21 -2.08 12.01 26.97
CA TYR A 21 -1.11 13.05 26.67
C TYR A 21 -0.25 13.41 27.90
N ARG A 22 1.07 13.21 27.83
CA ARG A 22 2.03 13.34 28.96
C ARG A 22 3.32 14.10 28.56
N PRO A 23 3.25 15.42 28.30
CA PRO A 23 4.37 16.18 27.73
C PRO A 23 5.62 16.30 28.63
N THR A 24 5.45 16.49 29.94
CA THR A 24 6.56 16.71 30.90
C THR A 24 7.32 15.46 31.31
N VAL A 25 6.83 14.26 31.00
CA VAL A 25 7.47 12.99 31.43
C VAL A 25 8.30 12.38 30.31
N LEU A 26 7.94 12.64 29.05
CA LEU A 26 8.48 11.91 27.90
C LEU A 26 9.45 12.74 27.04
N LEU A 27 9.42 14.07 27.13
CA LEU A 27 10.18 14.96 26.23
C LEU A 27 11.40 15.64 26.87
N ASP A 28 11.43 15.76 28.20
CA ASP A 28 12.42 16.58 28.91
C ASP A 28 13.87 16.09 28.67
N ASP A 29 14.10 14.78 28.54
CA ASP A 29 15.43 14.23 28.28
C ASP A 29 15.89 14.32 26.80
N TRP A 30 14.96 14.49 25.86
CA TRP A 30 15.26 14.49 24.41
C TRP A 30 15.49 15.90 23.86
N LEU A 31 14.76 16.89 24.36
CA LEU A 31 14.76 18.25 23.78
C LEU A 31 15.81 19.19 24.38
N ASP A 32 16.31 18.88 25.58
CA ASP A 32 17.35 19.63 26.28
C ASP A 32 18.75 19.22 25.83
N THR A 33 19.15 19.73 24.67
CA THR A 33 20.37 19.34 23.95
C THR A 33 21.46 20.41 24.06
N TYR A 34 22.68 20.02 24.45
CA TYR A 34 23.80 20.94 24.72
C TYR A 34 25.03 20.68 23.82
N SER A 35 24.89 19.90 22.76
CA SER A 35 26.02 19.55 21.90
C SER A 35 26.56 20.74 21.09
N GLU A 36 27.86 20.74 20.80
CA GLU A 36 28.47 21.73 19.90
C GLU A 36 28.30 21.34 18.43
N LEU A 37 28.17 22.36 17.56
CA LEU A 37 28.13 22.19 16.12
C LEU A 37 29.53 22.36 15.52
N SER A 38 29.91 21.43 14.66
CA SER A 38 31.11 21.54 13.85
C SER A 38 31.00 22.68 12.83
N PRO A 39 32.13 23.18 12.29
CA PRO A 39 32.11 24.21 11.24
C PRO A 39 31.29 23.80 10.01
N LEU A 40 31.38 22.53 9.59
CA LEU A 40 30.64 21.99 8.44
C LEU A 40 29.13 21.97 8.70
N GLU A 41 28.70 21.56 9.90
CA GLU A 41 27.29 21.59 10.28
C GLU A 41 26.76 23.02 10.26
N ASN A 42 27.48 23.96 10.86
CA ASN A 42 27.11 25.37 10.85
C ASN A 42 26.97 25.93 9.42
N GLU A 43 27.94 25.69 8.55
CA GLU A 43 27.90 26.15 7.16
C GLU A 43 26.73 25.52 6.39
N THR A 44 26.51 24.22 6.56
CA THR A 44 25.42 23.50 5.90
C THR A 44 24.05 24.01 6.36
N LEU A 45 23.87 24.24 7.66
CA LEU A 45 22.63 24.80 8.20
C LEU A 45 22.37 26.21 7.69
N GLN A 46 23.40 27.04 7.53
CA GLN A 46 23.24 28.38 6.93
C GLN A 46 22.76 28.28 5.47
N VAL A 47 23.30 27.34 4.69
CA VAL A 47 22.85 27.10 3.30
C VAL A 47 21.40 26.64 3.26
N LEU A 48 21.02 25.70 4.13
CA LEU A 48 19.65 25.19 4.23
C LEU A 48 18.68 26.29 4.69
N GLN A 49 19.05 27.10 5.67
CA GLN A 49 18.25 28.25 6.14
C GLN A 49 17.99 29.23 5.00
N LYS A 50 19.04 29.61 4.26
CA LYS A 50 18.91 30.54 3.13
C LYS A 50 17.99 29.97 2.06
N ARG A 51 18.11 28.68 1.76
CA ARG A 51 17.28 28.00 0.77
C ARG A 51 15.81 27.97 1.21
N LEU A 52 15.54 27.58 2.45
CA LEU A 52 14.20 27.58 3.02
C LEU A 52 13.56 28.97 2.96
N ASN A 53 14.30 30.01 3.37
CA ASN A 53 13.77 31.38 3.38
C ASN A 53 13.54 31.96 1.96
N THR A 54 14.28 31.46 0.96
CA THR A 54 14.17 31.95 -0.42
C THR A 54 13.08 31.22 -1.21
N PHE A 55 12.91 29.91 -0.98
CA PHE A 55 12.08 29.06 -1.84
C PHE A 55 10.99 28.28 -1.09
N GLY A 56 11.04 28.20 0.24
CA GLY A 56 10.23 27.28 1.05
C GLY A 56 8.73 27.51 0.97
N GLU A 57 8.27 28.73 0.71
CA GLU A 57 6.85 29.05 0.50
C GLU A 57 6.28 28.43 -0.79
N ASN A 58 7.14 28.16 -1.78
CA ASN A 58 6.73 27.59 -3.08
C ASN A 58 7.01 26.09 -3.20
N TRP A 59 7.50 25.47 -2.12
CA TRP A 59 7.84 24.05 -2.13
C TRP A 59 6.60 23.18 -2.02
N THR A 60 6.50 22.21 -2.92
CA THR A 60 5.61 21.07 -2.70
C THR A 60 6.11 20.23 -1.51
N LYS A 61 5.26 19.36 -0.98
CA LYS A 61 5.65 18.37 0.04
C LYS A 61 6.92 17.58 -0.35
N SER A 62 7.04 17.18 -1.62
CA SER A 62 8.23 16.48 -2.13
C SER A 62 9.46 17.37 -2.14
N ASP A 63 9.32 18.63 -2.55
CA ASP A 63 10.44 19.58 -2.55
C ASP A 63 10.94 19.83 -1.13
N ALA A 64 10.03 20.03 -0.16
CA ALA A 64 10.39 20.20 1.24
C ALA A 64 11.11 18.97 1.81
N LEU A 65 10.59 17.76 1.51
CA LEU A 65 11.19 16.51 1.96
C LEU A 65 12.64 16.35 1.47
N PHE A 66 12.88 16.47 0.16
CA PHE A 66 14.19 16.16 -0.42
C PHE A 66 15.16 17.34 -0.44
N SER A 67 14.67 18.59 -0.48
CA SER A 67 15.54 19.78 -0.57
C SER A 67 15.91 20.37 0.79
N PHE A 68 15.24 19.96 1.87
CA PHE A 68 15.43 20.53 3.20
C PHE A 68 15.39 19.51 4.33
N ILE A 69 14.32 18.71 4.46
CA ILE A 69 14.15 17.79 5.60
C ILE A 69 15.20 16.67 5.56
N ALA A 70 15.25 15.86 4.50
CA ALA A 70 16.18 14.76 4.36
C ALA A 70 17.65 15.19 4.51
N PRO A 71 18.10 16.33 3.94
CA PRO A 71 19.43 16.89 4.21
C PRO A 71 19.79 17.05 5.69
N LEU A 72 18.85 17.42 6.57
CA LEU A 72 19.11 17.53 8.01
C LEU A 72 19.46 16.16 8.64
N PHE A 73 18.72 15.12 8.26
CA PHE A 73 18.97 13.75 8.74
C PHE A 73 20.23 13.13 8.13
N HIS A 74 20.55 13.49 6.88
CA HIS A 74 21.82 13.09 6.26
C HIS A 74 23.02 13.78 6.93
N LEU A 75 22.90 15.06 7.29
CA LEU A 75 23.93 15.80 8.01
C LEU A 75 24.19 15.19 9.40
N ALA A 76 23.14 14.72 10.09
CA ALA A 76 23.25 13.98 11.35
C ALA A 76 23.78 12.54 11.17
N ASP A 77 24.00 12.08 9.93
CA ASP A 77 24.47 10.72 9.61
C ASP A 77 23.56 9.62 10.20
N MET A 78 22.29 9.63 9.79
CA MET A 78 21.26 8.67 10.23
C MET A 78 21.31 7.30 9.50
N HIS A 79 22.44 6.98 8.87
CA HIS A 79 22.70 5.67 8.26
C HIS A 79 23.81 4.96 9.03
N THR A 80 23.42 4.17 10.02
CA THR A 80 24.35 3.41 10.85
C THR A 80 24.31 1.92 10.48
N PRO A 81 25.22 1.09 11.02
CA PRO A 81 25.08 -0.36 10.94
C PRO A 81 23.81 -0.91 11.62
N HIS A 82 23.20 -0.13 12.52
CA HIS A 82 22.10 -0.56 13.39
C HIS A 82 20.72 -0.12 12.91
N PHE A 83 20.64 1.04 12.25
CA PHE A 83 19.43 1.57 11.66
C PHE A 83 19.73 2.42 10.43
N ARG A 84 18.74 2.60 9.59
CA ARG A 84 18.83 3.38 8.37
C ARG A 84 17.62 4.28 8.22
N LEU A 85 17.80 5.32 7.42
CA LEU A 85 16.74 6.19 6.97
C LEU A 85 16.10 5.62 5.69
N PHE A 86 14.77 5.60 5.68
CA PHE A 86 13.92 5.16 4.57
C PHE A 86 12.94 6.28 4.21
N HIS A 87 12.51 6.32 2.96
CA HIS A 87 11.58 7.33 2.45
C HIS A 87 10.30 6.68 1.94
N GLN A 88 9.14 7.28 2.25
CA GLN A 88 7.83 6.85 1.75
C GLN A 88 7.50 5.37 2.03
N GLU A 89 7.89 4.88 3.21
CA GLU A 89 7.62 3.50 3.63
C GLU A 89 6.19 3.35 4.16
N ASN A 90 5.60 2.18 3.91
CA ASN A 90 4.31 1.83 4.49
C ASN A 90 4.52 1.22 5.88
N LEU A 91 3.86 1.79 6.88
CA LEU A 91 3.70 1.17 8.19
C LEU A 91 2.43 0.32 8.18
N PHE A 92 2.55 -0.91 8.64
CA PHE A 92 1.42 -1.81 8.75
C PHE A 92 1.44 -2.57 10.07
N ALA A 93 0.35 -2.50 10.83
CA ALA A 93 0.18 -3.31 12.01
C ALA A 93 -1.29 -3.72 12.24
N ASN A 94 -1.48 -5.00 12.54
CA ASN A 94 -2.76 -5.49 13.06
C ASN A 94 -2.84 -5.15 14.55
N VAL A 95 -3.85 -4.40 14.93
CA VAL A 95 -4.09 -3.97 16.31
C VAL A 95 -5.25 -4.76 16.90
N ALA A 96 -5.24 -4.95 18.22
CA ALA A 96 -6.36 -5.54 18.93
C ALA A 96 -7.65 -4.73 18.63
N ASP A 97 -8.81 -5.39 18.72
CA ASP A 97 -10.14 -4.81 18.43
C ASP A 97 -10.49 -4.61 16.95
N HIS A 98 -10.03 -5.52 16.07
CA HIS A 98 -10.42 -5.57 14.64
C HIS A 98 -10.02 -4.36 13.78
N HIS A 99 -9.01 -3.61 14.23
CA HIS A 99 -8.48 -2.45 13.52
C HIS A 99 -7.12 -2.78 12.89
N VAL A 100 -6.94 -2.33 11.65
CA VAL A 100 -5.71 -2.51 10.89
C VAL A 100 -5.12 -1.14 10.64
N PHE A 101 -3.96 -0.87 11.21
CA PHE A 101 -3.22 0.36 10.93
C PHE A 101 -2.47 0.20 9.63
N TYR A 102 -2.79 1.06 8.67
CA TYR A 102 -2.02 1.23 7.44
C TYR A 102 -1.76 2.72 7.28
N ASP A 103 -0.49 3.09 7.21
CA ASP A 103 -0.08 4.47 6.97
C ASP A 103 1.17 4.53 6.07
N THR A 104 1.38 5.64 5.38
CA THR A 104 2.60 5.89 4.60
C THR A 104 3.28 7.11 5.19
N THR A 105 4.42 6.89 5.86
CA THR A 105 5.20 8.00 6.44
C THR A 105 6.22 8.50 5.42
N ASP A 106 6.46 9.81 5.42
CA ASP A 106 7.36 10.44 4.46
C ASP A 106 8.82 10.06 4.70
N LEU A 107 9.21 9.88 5.96
CA LEU A 107 10.56 9.48 6.36
C LEU A 107 10.50 8.62 7.62
N VAL A 108 11.14 7.45 7.57
CA VAL A 108 11.23 6.53 8.72
C VAL A 108 12.68 6.22 9.01
N ILE A 109 13.06 6.18 10.29
CA ILE A 109 14.33 5.58 10.72
C ILE A 109 14.01 4.29 11.45
N GLY A 110 14.68 3.21 11.06
CA GLY A 110 14.43 1.91 11.67
C GLY A 110 15.51 0.89 11.35
N GLY A 111 15.43 -0.27 12.01
CA GLY A 111 16.26 -1.42 11.69
C GLY A 111 15.89 -2.01 10.33
N GLY A 112 16.85 -2.66 9.67
CA GLY A 112 16.63 -3.30 8.37
C GLY A 112 17.76 -3.02 7.36
N THR A 113 18.02 -3.95 6.44
CA THR A 113 19.13 -3.82 5.48
C THR A 113 18.68 -3.25 4.14
N GLN A 114 17.60 -3.80 3.57
CA GLN A 114 17.03 -3.38 2.28
C GLN A 114 15.60 -2.83 2.40
N GLN A 115 14.91 -3.19 3.47
CA GLN A 115 13.54 -2.77 3.77
C GLN A 115 13.44 -2.46 5.24
N LEU A 116 12.51 -1.57 5.59
CA LEU A 116 12.20 -1.25 6.97
C LEU A 116 11.72 -2.53 7.70
N GLY A 117 12.40 -2.86 8.80
CA GLY A 117 12.02 -3.95 9.70
C GLY A 117 11.25 -3.42 10.90
N ASN A 118 11.96 -2.74 11.80
CA ASN A 118 11.40 -2.18 13.03
C ASN A 118 11.58 -0.64 13.00
N PRO A 119 10.49 0.13 12.96
CA PRO A 119 10.57 1.59 13.00
C PRO A 119 10.97 2.06 14.40
N TYR A 120 11.85 3.07 14.50
CA TYR A 120 12.20 3.72 15.75
C TYR A 120 11.83 5.21 15.75
N PHE A 121 11.77 5.80 14.55
CA PHE A 121 11.37 7.19 14.36
C PHE A 121 10.53 7.35 13.10
N CYS A 122 9.47 8.16 13.15
CA CYS A 122 8.61 8.50 12.01
C CYS A 122 8.53 10.01 11.80
N LEU A 123 8.58 10.47 10.56
CA LEU A 123 8.35 11.86 10.20
C LEU A 123 7.28 11.97 9.12
N GLY A 124 6.30 12.84 9.38
CA GLY A 124 5.24 13.19 8.45
C GLY A 124 5.27 14.68 8.11
N VAL A 125 5.03 14.97 6.83
CA VAL A 125 4.90 16.34 6.29
C VAL A 125 3.45 16.58 5.88
N TYR A 126 2.86 17.65 6.38
CA TYR A 126 1.44 17.94 6.20
C TYR A 126 1.22 19.40 5.84
N GLU A 127 0.09 19.67 5.20
CA GLU A 127 -0.41 21.01 4.89
C GLU A 127 -1.60 21.30 5.81
N ARG A 128 -1.72 22.53 6.32
CA ARG A 128 -2.93 22.95 7.04
C ARG A 128 -4.11 23.01 6.08
N ASN A 129 -5.00 22.04 6.21
CA ASN A 129 -6.32 22.10 5.62
C ASN A 129 -7.35 22.21 6.74
N ASP A 130 -8.19 23.24 6.71
CA ASP A 130 -9.27 23.47 7.67
C ASP A 130 -10.40 22.46 7.46
N HIS A 131 -10.25 21.26 8.01
CA HIS A 131 -11.33 20.29 8.12
C HIS A 131 -11.57 19.93 9.58
N HIS A 132 -12.82 20.06 10.03
CA HIS A 132 -13.21 19.90 11.44
C HIS A 132 -12.94 18.50 12.03
N GLU A 133 -12.65 17.49 11.22
CA GLU A 133 -12.43 16.11 11.65
C GLU A 133 -10.98 15.62 11.53
N PHE A 134 -10.07 16.40 10.93
CA PHE A 134 -8.71 15.97 10.61
C PHE A 134 -7.66 16.98 11.08
N THR A 135 -6.69 16.51 11.85
CA THR A 135 -5.55 17.33 12.26
C THR A 135 -4.23 16.67 11.86
N PRO A 136 -3.21 17.44 11.42
CA PRO A 136 -1.86 16.91 11.19
C PRO A 136 -1.32 16.11 12.38
N GLU A 137 -1.64 16.54 13.60
CA GLU A 137 -1.29 15.88 14.86
C GLU A 137 -1.95 14.50 14.99
N GLY A 138 -3.23 14.37 14.61
CA GLY A 138 -3.95 13.10 14.61
C GLY A 138 -3.36 12.11 13.60
N GLN A 139 -3.08 12.58 12.38
CA GLN A 139 -2.43 11.74 11.36
C GLN A 139 -1.04 11.29 11.80
N PHE A 140 -0.25 12.19 12.36
CA PHE A 140 1.07 11.87 12.89
C PHE A 140 1.00 10.86 14.06
N LEU A 141 0.05 11.02 14.98
CA LEU A 141 -0.16 10.07 16.08
C LEU A 141 -0.57 8.69 15.57
N ALA A 142 -1.36 8.60 14.49
CA ALA A 142 -1.67 7.34 13.84
C ALA A 142 -0.42 6.65 13.27
N SER A 143 0.51 7.40 12.67
CA SER A 143 1.81 6.86 12.23
C SER A 143 2.61 6.28 13.39
N LEU A 144 2.68 7.00 14.53
CA LEU A 144 3.38 6.54 15.73
C LEU A 144 2.75 5.24 16.27
N LEU A 145 1.42 5.16 16.33
CA LEU A 145 0.71 3.95 16.76
C LEU A 145 0.99 2.76 15.85
N ALA A 146 0.95 2.95 14.53
CA ALA A 146 1.27 1.92 13.55
C ALA A 146 2.69 1.37 13.78
N ALA A 147 3.67 2.27 13.93
CA ALA A 147 5.06 1.92 14.23
C ALA A 147 5.21 1.20 15.59
N HIS A 148 4.50 1.67 16.62
CA HIS A 148 4.55 1.09 17.96
C HIS A 148 4.01 -0.34 17.96
N HIS A 149 2.92 -0.59 17.23
CA HIS A 149 2.37 -1.93 17.04
C HIS A 149 3.23 -2.83 16.14
N MET A 150 3.92 -2.28 15.13
CA MET A 150 4.95 -3.04 14.38
C MET A 150 6.04 -3.57 15.33
N ASN A 151 6.38 -2.78 16.35
CA ASN A 151 7.29 -3.18 17.43
C ASN A 151 6.62 -3.95 18.57
N LYS A 152 5.38 -4.45 18.38
CA LYS A 152 4.59 -5.19 19.40
C LYS A 152 4.38 -4.41 20.71
N ASN A 153 4.33 -3.08 20.64
CA ASN A 153 4.15 -2.18 21.78
C ASN A 153 5.26 -2.25 22.85
N VAL A 154 6.46 -2.68 22.46
CA VAL A 154 7.57 -2.87 23.39
C VAL A 154 8.48 -1.64 23.45
N LEU A 155 8.63 -0.93 22.34
CA LEU A 155 9.56 0.20 22.24
C LEU A 155 8.85 1.53 22.14
N PRO A 156 9.39 2.60 22.75
CA PRO A 156 9.00 3.95 22.39
C PRO A 156 9.24 4.20 20.90
N ILE A 157 8.32 4.93 20.28
CA ILE A 157 8.48 5.45 18.92
C ILE A 157 8.62 6.95 19.01
N TYR A 158 9.72 7.47 18.50
CA TYR A 158 9.96 8.90 18.37
C TYR A 158 9.41 9.40 17.03
N GLY A 159 9.24 10.71 16.88
CA GLY A 159 8.85 11.24 15.58
C GLY A 159 8.91 12.74 15.47
N ALA A 160 8.71 13.23 14.25
CA ALA A 160 8.52 14.65 14.00
C ALA A 160 7.36 14.90 13.04
N LEU A 161 6.60 15.94 13.35
CA LEU A 161 5.51 16.45 12.53
C LEU A 161 5.99 17.78 11.93
N VAL A 162 5.94 17.89 10.60
CA VAL A 162 6.26 19.14 9.87
C VAL A 162 5.01 19.65 9.18
N VAL A 163 4.57 20.86 9.55
CA VAL A 163 3.40 21.51 8.97
C VAL A 163 3.82 22.74 8.16
N ASP A 164 3.24 22.88 6.96
CA ASP A 164 3.47 24.00 6.04
C ASP A 164 4.96 24.29 5.82
N ASN A 165 5.78 23.24 5.69
CA ASN A 165 7.23 23.25 5.48
C ASN A 165 8.10 23.85 6.61
N HIS A 166 7.53 24.53 7.60
CA HIS A 166 8.29 25.35 8.55
C HIS A 166 8.00 25.09 10.03
N TRP A 167 6.87 24.46 10.36
CA TRP A 167 6.41 24.28 11.73
C TRP A 167 6.75 22.85 12.17
N TRP A 168 7.73 22.73 13.05
CA TRP A 168 8.20 21.44 13.54
C TRP A 168 7.68 21.17 14.94
N TYR A 169 7.17 19.96 15.12
CA TYR A 169 6.86 19.37 16.41
C TYR A 169 7.63 18.06 16.51
N PHE A 170 8.14 17.76 17.69
CA PHE A 170 8.74 16.48 18.00
C PHE A 170 7.83 15.72 18.95
N GLY A 171 7.69 14.42 18.75
CA GLY A 171 6.79 13.61 19.53
C GLY A 171 7.35 12.25 19.88
N VAL A 172 6.77 11.65 20.89
CA VAL A 172 7.11 10.30 21.32
C VAL A 172 5.83 9.60 21.78
N LEU A 173 5.72 8.32 21.47
CA LEU A 173 4.69 7.41 21.94
C LEU A 173 5.35 6.23 22.65
N GLN A 174 4.95 5.97 23.89
CA GLN A 174 5.42 4.85 24.69
C GLN A 174 4.26 4.22 25.47
N GLY A 175 3.97 2.95 25.20
CA GLY A 175 2.80 2.29 25.76
C GLY A 175 1.52 2.93 25.24
N ASN A 176 0.68 3.45 26.13
CA ASN A 176 -0.50 4.25 25.79
C ASN A 176 -0.29 5.76 26.03
N GLN A 177 0.95 6.20 26.32
CA GLN A 177 1.24 7.59 26.61
C GLN A 177 1.96 8.23 25.43
N TYR A 178 1.60 9.45 25.07
CA TYR A 178 2.30 10.21 24.04
C TYR A 178 2.51 11.66 24.44
N ALA A 179 3.43 12.30 23.76
CA ALA A 179 3.77 13.70 23.97
C ALA A 179 4.12 14.38 22.64
N LEU A 180 3.86 15.68 22.56
CA LEU A 180 4.27 16.56 21.48
C LEU A 180 4.97 17.79 22.08
N SER A 181 6.05 18.22 21.43
CA SER A 181 6.81 19.39 21.84
C SER A 181 6.05 20.68 21.54
N GLN A 182 6.58 21.78 22.08
CA GLN A 182 6.28 23.10 21.51
C GLN A 182 6.72 23.20 20.04
N VAL A 183 6.20 24.20 19.33
CA VAL A 183 6.54 24.48 17.93
C VAL A 183 7.94 25.04 17.79
N TYR A 184 8.72 24.49 16.87
CA TYR A 184 9.96 25.07 16.38
C TYR A 184 9.77 25.63 14.97
N LEU A 185 10.04 26.91 14.77
CA LEU A 185 9.86 27.60 13.48
C LEU A 185 11.17 27.63 12.68
N ALA A 186 11.29 26.72 11.71
CA ALA A 186 12.51 26.50 10.95
C ALA A 186 12.96 27.71 10.12
N ASN A 187 12.04 28.52 9.57
CA ASN A 187 12.37 29.71 8.77
C ASN A 187 12.81 30.93 9.59
N LYS A 188 12.67 30.87 10.93
CA LYS A 188 13.07 31.96 11.82
C LYS A 188 14.40 31.62 12.47
N ASN A 189 14.36 31.22 13.74
CA ASN A 189 15.54 31.07 14.58
C ASN A 189 15.71 29.64 15.11
N SER A 190 14.83 28.71 14.72
CA SER A 190 14.78 27.38 15.34
C SER A 190 15.47 26.29 14.52
N LEU A 191 15.98 26.55 13.31
CA LEU A 191 16.62 25.51 12.48
C LEU A 191 17.80 24.85 13.19
N THR A 192 18.64 25.65 13.85
CA THR A 192 19.75 25.13 14.65
C THR A 192 19.23 24.20 15.74
N GLN A 193 18.23 24.62 16.50
CA GLN A 193 17.63 23.79 17.55
C GLN A 193 17.01 22.50 17.00
N ILE A 194 16.29 22.57 15.88
CA ILE A 194 15.72 21.41 15.19
C ILE A 194 16.84 20.41 14.84
N TYR A 195 17.94 20.89 14.26
CA TYR A 195 19.07 20.04 13.93
C TYR A 195 19.74 19.44 15.18
N MET A 196 19.86 20.21 16.27
CA MET A 196 20.39 19.70 17.54
C MET A 196 19.55 18.55 18.10
N ILE A 197 18.21 18.67 18.04
CA ILE A 197 17.29 17.60 18.44
C ILE A 197 17.47 16.36 17.54
N ILE A 198 17.60 16.55 16.22
CA ILE A 198 17.88 15.45 15.28
C ILE A 198 19.24 14.81 15.57
N LYS A 199 20.25 15.60 15.93
CA LYS A 199 21.60 15.11 16.26
C LYS A 199 21.57 14.25 17.53
N GLU A 200 20.92 14.70 18.59
CA GLU A 200 20.78 13.89 19.82
C GLU A 200 19.87 12.66 19.63
N LEU A 201 18.86 12.76 18.78
CA LEU A 201 18.02 11.63 18.41
C LEU A 201 18.87 10.44 17.94
N LYS A 202 19.97 10.67 17.20
CA LYS A 202 20.86 9.58 16.77
C LYS A 202 21.38 8.76 17.95
N GLN A 203 21.82 9.42 19.01
CA GLN A 203 22.35 8.74 20.20
C GLN A 203 21.24 7.96 20.92
N ILE A 204 20.07 8.57 21.08
CA ILE A 204 18.89 7.93 21.67
C ILE A 204 18.51 6.66 20.90
N LEU A 205 18.50 6.71 19.57
CA LEU A 205 18.18 5.55 18.74
C LEU A 205 19.25 4.45 18.82
N LEU A 206 20.52 4.81 18.96
CA LEU A 206 21.60 3.85 19.19
C LEU A 206 21.46 3.16 20.55
N ASP A 207 21.19 3.92 21.61
CA ASP A 207 21.02 3.40 22.97
C ASP A 207 19.76 2.50 23.05
N LEU A 208 18.67 2.91 22.40
CA LEU A 208 17.46 2.12 22.26
C LEU A 208 17.74 0.79 21.55
N GLN A 209 18.54 0.78 20.48
CA GLN A 209 18.88 -0.45 19.80
C GLN A 209 19.74 -1.37 20.68
N GLN A 210 20.71 -0.83 21.40
CA GLN A 210 21.59 -1.60 22.29
C GLN A 210 20.82 -2.22 23.45
N ALA A 211 19.97 -1.45 24.12
CA ALA A 211 19.16 -1.91 25.25
C ALA A 211 18.19 -3.05 24.85
N ASN A 212 17.76 -3.06 23.59
CA ASN A 212 16.75 -3.99 23.09
C ASN A 212 17.31 -5.10 22.18
N ALA A 213 18.63 -5.23 22.07
CA ALA A 213 19.27 -6.24 21.22
C ALA A 213 18.79 -7.68 21.55
N SER A 214 18.57 -8.00 22.83
CA SER A 214 18.03 -9.30 23.28
C SER A 214 16.56 -9.54 22.91
N ILE A 215 15.74 -8.48 22.90
CA ILE A 215 14.34 -8.53 22.44
C ILE A 215 14.29 -8.86 20.94
N PHE A 216 15.23 -8.28 20.18
CA PHE A 216 15.34 -8.47 18.73
C PHE A 216 16.12 -9.70 18.28
N HIS A 217 16.93 -10.32 19.14
CA HIS A 217 17.54 -11.64 18.88
C HIS A 217 16.52 -12.79 18.87
N SER A 218 15.25 -12.52 19.19
CA SER A 218 14.13 -13.45 19.03
C SER A 218 13.15 -13.06 17.92
N ASN A 219 13.53 -12.15 17.01
CA ASN A 219 12.62 -11.76 15.93
C ASN A 219 12.47 -12.87 14.87
N PRO A 220 11.24 -13.28 14.54
CA PRO A 220 11.01 -13.95 13.27
C PRO A 220 11.39 -12.95 12.16
N THR A 221 11.98 -13.47 11.10
CA THR A 221 12.32 -12.78 9.85
C THR A 221 11.37 -11.60 9.57
N PRO A 222 11.87 -10.37 9.26
CA PRO A 222 11.03 -9.21 9.03
C PRO A 222 9.90 -9.53 8.04
N VAL A 223 8.70 -9.01 8.32
CA VAL A 223 7.55 -9.21 7.44
C VAL A 223 7.80 -8.44 6.16
N LYS A 224 8.07 -9.16 5.07
CA LYS A 224 8.25 -8.62 3.73
C LYS A 224 6.89 -8.25 3.17
N MET A 225 6.65 -6.96 2.97
CA MET A 225 5.43 -6.47 2.34
C MET A 225 5.55 -6.57 0.82
N LEU A 226 4.51 -7.10 0.18
CA LEU A 226 4.37 -7.16 -1.27
C LEU A 226 3.01 -6.60 -1.67
N ASN A 227 3.00 -5.45 -2.33
CA ASN A 227 1.80 -4.93 -2.94
C ASN A 227 1.52 -5.66 -4.27
N PHE A 228 0.26 -5.99 -4.58
CA PHE A 228 -0.11 -6.62 -5.85
C PHE A 228 0.45 -5.85 -7.05
N ARG A 229 0.39 -4.51 -7.04
CA ARG A 229 0.84 -3.67 -8.15
C ARG A 229 2.35 -3.81 -8.45
N ASP A 230 3.12 -4.20 -7.43
CA ASP A 230 4.58 -4.30 -7.47
C ASP A 230 5.05 -5.77 -7.58
N CYS A 231 4.12 -6.72 -7.67
CA CYS A 231 4.41 -8.15 -7.73
C CYS A 231 4.82 -8.60 -9.14
N THR A 232 5.91 -9.38 -9.18
CA THR A 232 6.39 -10.10 -10.35
C THR A 232 6.20 -11.60 -10.17
N THR A 233 6.00 -12.31 -11.28
CA THR A 233 5.97 -13.78 -11.32
C THR A 233 7.24 -14.41 -10.72
N ALA A 234 8.39 -13.74 -10.85
CA ALA A 234 9.65 -14.16 -10.23
C ALA A 234 9.65 -14.03 -8.70
N GLN A 235 9.03 -12.99 -8.14
CA GLN A 235 8.82 -12.88 -6.69
C GLN A 235 7.83 -13.94 -6.21
N LEU A 236 6.70 -14.12 -6.89
CA LEU A 236 5.68 -15.09 -6.50
C LEU A 236 6.21 -16.54 -6.50
N ARG A 237 7.01 -16.90 -7.49
CA ARG A 237 7.72 -18.20 -7.53
C ARG A 237 8.66 -18.37 -6.34
N ARG A 238 9.42 -17.33 -5.97
CA ARG A 238 10.40 -17.40 -4.88
C ARG A 238 9.75 -17.43 -3.50
N ASN A 239 8.74 -16.59 -3.27
CA ASN A 239 8.13 -16.45 -1.95
C ASN A 239 7.03 -17.49 -1.67
N PHE A 240 6.30 -17.93 -2.71
CA PHE A 240 5.10 -18.76 -2.54
C PHE A 240 5.13 -20.06 -3.36
N GLN A 241 6.27 -20.37 -4.00
CA GLN A 241 6.48 -21.60 -4.77
C GLN A 241 5.49 -21.77 -5.94
N LEU A 242 4.92 -20.68 -6.44
CA LEU A 242 4.02 -20.70 -7.59
C LEU A 242 4.79 -21.03 -8.88
N LYS A 243 4.23 -21.93 -9.68
CA LYS A 243 4.84 -22.42 -10.92
C LYS A 243 3.93 -22.15 -12.11
N ARG A 244 4.49 -21.52 -13.15
CA ARG A 244 3.81 -21.40 -14.43
C ARG A 244 3.86 -22.73 -15.18
N THR A 245 2.72 -23.21 -15.64
CA THR A 245 2.61 -24.37 -16.53
C THR A 245 2.29 -23.93 -17.96
N GLN A 246 2.73 -24.71 -18.95
CA GLN A 246 2.44 -24.43 -20.37
C GLN A 246 1.01 -24.83 -20.78
N SER A 247 0.41 -25.78 -20.05
CA SER A 247 -0.93 -26.30 -20.34
C SER A 247 -1.60 -26.72 -19.04
N ASN A 248 -2.88 -26.41 -18.91
CA ASN A 248 -3.72 -26.81 -17.79
C ASN A 248 -5.11 -27.20 -18.31
N GLN A 249 -5.65 -28.32 -17.83
CA GLN A 249 -6.94 -28.85 -18.26
C GLN A 249 -8.10 -27.91 -17.89
N LEU A 250 -8.08 -27.30 -16.70
CA LEU A 250 -9.10 -26.35 -16.24
C LEU A 250 -9.17 -25.11 -17.14
N LEU A 251 -8.00 -24.59 -17.55
CA LEU A 251 -7.95 -23.47 -18.50
C LEU A 251 -8.49 -23.87 -19.87
N LYS A 252 -8.12 -25.05 -20.39
CA LYS A 252 -8.64 -25.55 -21.67
C LYS A 252 -10.14 -25.75 -21.64
N GLU A 253 -10.67 -26.33 -20.57
CA GLU A 253 -12.10 -26.54 -20.39
C GLU A 253 -12.85 -25.21 -20.33
N TRP A 254 -12.34 -24.25 -19.57
CA TRP A 254 -12.93 -22.92 -19.50
C TRP A 254 -12.94 -22.19 -20.85
N LEU A 255 -11.82 -22.20 -21.58
CA LEU A 255 -11.69 -21.51 -22.86
C LEU A 255 -12.49 -22.18 -24.00
N ASN A 256 -12.63 -23.51 -23.98
CA ASN A 256 -13.25 -24.27 -25.07
C ASN A 256 -14.74 -24.57 -24.85
N GLN A 257 -15.25 -24.46 -23.63
CA GLN A 257 -16.69 -24.50 -23.39
C GLN A 257 -17.29 -23.17 -23.84
N SER A 258 -17.61 -23.03 -25.13
CA SER A 258 -18.23 -21.81 -25.64
C SER A 258 -19.75 -21.89 -25.56
N LEU A 259 -20.34 -21.06 -24.70
CA LEU A 259 -21.77 -20.78 -24.76
C LEU A 259 -22.04 -19.88 -25.95
N PRO A 260 -23.10 -20.11 -26.74
CA PRO A 260 -23.39 -19.26 -27.89
C PRO A 260 -23.81 -17.85 -27.44
N THR A 261 -23.56 -16.91 -28.35
CA THR A 261 -24.08 -15.55 -28.27
C THR A 261 -25.48 -15.48 -28.89
N ASN A 262 -26.36 -14.65 -28.35
CA ASN A 262 -27.63 -14.32 -28.99
C ASN A 262 -27.53 -13.00 -29.79
N SER A 263 -28.54 -12.68 -30.60
CA SER A 263 -28.54 -11.50 -31.47
C SER A 263 -28.35 -10.17 -30.73
N ASP A 264 -28.89 -10.05 -29.52
CA ASP A 264 -28.84 -8.81 -28.74
C ASP A 264 -27.45 -8.62 -28.12
N GLU A 265 -26.89 -9.69 -27.57
CA GLU A 265 -25.50 -9.75 -27.11
C GLU A 265 -24.54 -9.38 -28.25
N GLU A 266 -24.75 -9.94 -29.45
CA GLU A 266 -23.90 -9.66 -30.61
C GLU A 266 -23.93 -8.19 -31.03
N GLN A 267 -25.10 -7.55 -31.02
CA GLN A 267 -25.20 -6.13 -31.33
C GLN A 267 -24.45 -5.26 -30.31
N VAL A 268 -24.53 -5.58 -29.02
CA VAL A 268 -23.80 -4.86 -27.97
C VAL A 268 -22.30 -5.06 -28.14
N LEU A 269 -21.84 -6.28 -28.39
CA LEU A 269 -20.43 -6.60 -28.61
C LEU A 269 -19.87 -5.86 -29.82
N LEU A 270 -20.57 -5.86 -30.96
CA LEU A 270 -20.17 -5.10 -32.16
C LEU A 270 -20.06 -3.59 -31.89
N ARG A 271 -20.99 -3.04 -31.08
CA ARG A 271 -20.93 -1.63 -30.68
C ARG A 271 -19.72 -1.33 -29.79
N LEU A 272 -19.42 -2.20 -28.83
CA LEU A 272 -18.25 -2.08 -27.96
C LEU A 272 -16.95 -2.20 -28.74
N GLN A 273 -16.84 -3.20 -29.63
CA GLN A 273 -15.71 -3.39 -30.54
C GLN A 273 -15.46 -2.14 -31.38
N LYS A 274 -16.48 -1.63 -32.08
CA LYS A 274 -16.38 -0.43 -32.90
C LYS A 274 -15.94 0.80 -32.09
N LYS A 275 -16.36 0.90 -30.83
CA LYS A 275 -15.96 1.99 -29.93
C LYS A 275 -14.50 1.86 -29.51
N LEU A 276 -14.07 0.66 -29.12
CA LEU A 276 -12.70 0.36 -28.72
C LEU A 276 -11.73 0.59 -29.89
N THR A 277 -12.00 0.03 -31.07
CA THR A 277 -11.15 0.19 -32.27
C THR A 277 -10.89 1.65 -32.63
N LYS A 278 -11.85 2.54 -32.36
CA LYS A 278 -11.72 3.98 -32.69
C LYS A 278 -11.01 4.80 -31.62
N ARG A 279 -10.96 4.32 -30.37
CA ARG A 279 -10.67 5.18 -29.21
C ARG A 279 -9.64 4.62 -28.24
N VAL A 280 -9.26 3.35 -28.35
CA VAL A 280 -8.39 2.68 -27.36
C VAL A 280 -7.07 3.43 -27.15
N ASP A 281 -6.46 3.95 -28.21
CA ASP A 281 -5.19 4.70 -28.11
C ASP A 281 -5.33 6.11 -27.50
N ASN A 282 -6.57 6.58 -27.30
CA ASN A 282 -6.88 7.88 -26.72
C ASN A 282 -7.45 7.80 -25.30
N TRP A 283 -7.74 6.58 -24.81
CA TRP A 283 -8.32 6.40 -23.49
C TRP A 283 -7.24 6.17 -22.45
N ASN A 284 -7.34 6.89 -21.34
CA ASN A 284 -6.65 6.47 -20.13
C ASN A 284 -7.34 5.23 -19.51
N GLU A 285 -6.75 4.63 -18.49
CA GLU A 285 -7.27 3.43 -17.81
C GLU A 285 -8.72 3.58 -17.36
N GLN A 286 -9.05 4.68 -16.66
CA GLN A 286 -10.39 4.87 -16.12
C GLN A 286 -11.42 4.97 -17.24
N GLU A 287 -11.04 5.58 -18.36
CA GLU A 287 -11.85 5.60 -19.56
C GLU A 287 -11.99 4.23 -20.20
N LEU A 288 -10.91 3.44 -20.31
CA LEU A 288 -10.97 2.08 -20.85
C LEU A 288 -11.87 1.18 -19.99
N ILE A 289 -11.71 1.23 -18.67
CA ILE A 289 -12.53 0.50 -17.70
C ILE A 289 -13.99 0.90 -17.87
N LYS A 290 -14.31 2.19 -17.71
CA LYS A 290 -15.69 2.68 -17.71
C LYS A 290 -16.38 2.56 -19.08
N LYS A 291 -15.64 2.74 -20.17
CA LYS A 291 -16.22 2.86 -21.53
C LYS A 291 -16.23 1.56 -22.30
N PHE A 292 -15.46 0.55 -21.88
CA PHE A 292 -15.37 -0.74 -22.57
C PHE A 292 -15.41 -1.95 -21.62
N ILE A 293 -14.50 -2.05 -20.64
CA ILE A 293 -14.39 -3.26 -19.79
C ILE A 293 -15.66 -3.45 -18.95
N ALA A 294 -16.07 -2.45 -18.18
CA ALA A 294 -17.26 -2.53 -17.34
C ALA A 294 -18.55 -2.80 -18.14
N PRO A 295 -18.81 -2.15 -19.31
CA PRO A 295 -19.91 -2.56 -20.18
C PRO A 295 -19.86 -4.01 -20.69
N LEU A 296 -18.66 -4.54 -20.95
CA LEU A 296 -18.48 -5.92 -21.42
C LEU A 296 -18.73 -6.93 -20.29
N VAL A 297 -18.16 -6.69 -19.11
CA VAL A 297 -18.34 -7.54 -17.92
C VAL A 297 -19.80 -7.46 -17.44
N GLY A 298 -20.39 -6.26 -17.41
CA GLY A 298 -21.79 -6.06 -17.06
C GLY A 298 -22.78 -6.76 -18.01
N LEU A 299 -22.41 -6.96 -19.29
CA LEU A 299 -23.22 -7.76 -20.22
C LEU A 299 -23.27 -9.25 -19.85
N VAL A 300 -22.27 -9.77 -19.13
CA VAL A 300 -22.28 -11.13 -18.59
C VAL A 300 -23.21 -11.23 -17.37
N ASN A 301 -23.33 -10.11 -16.64
CA ASN A 301 -24.15 -9.93 -15.45
C ASN A 301 -23.82 -10.97 -14.37
N PHE A 302 -22.73 -10.76 -13.62
CA PHE A 302 -22.36 -11.69 -12.54
C PHE A 302 -23.24 -11.57 -11.30
N ASP A 303 -24.12 -10.56 -11.22
CA ASP A 303 -24.94 -10.29 -10.04
C ASP A 303 -26.11 -11.28 -9.95
N THR A 304 -25.97 -12.22 -9.02
CA THR A 304 -26.94 -13.27 -8.72
C THR A 304 -27.23 -13.29 -7.22
N PRO A 305 -28.27 -14.01 -6.75
CA PRO A 305 -28.50 -14.18 -5.31
C PRO A 305 -27.37 -14.90 -4.56
N HIS A 306 -26.40 -15.49 -5.26
CA HIS A 306 -25.39 -16.39 -4.70
C HIS A 306 -23.95 -15.86 -4.82
N PHE A 307 -23.69 -15.03 -5.81
CA PHE A 307 -22.41 -14.37 -6.07
C PHE A 307 -22.66 -13.13 -6.93
N GLN A 308 -21.74 -12.17 -6.89
CA GLN A 308 -21.86 -10.93 -7.66
C GLN A 308 -20.50 -10.31 -8.01
N GLU A 309 -20.53 -9.26 -8.81
CA GLU A 309 -19.37 -8.45 -9.14
C GLU A 309 -19.08 -7.41 -8.05
N PHE A 310 -17.81 -7.27 -7.69
CA PHE A 310 -17.31 -6.23 -6.80
C PHE A 310 -16.17 -5.48 -7.48
N ALA A 311 -16.22 -4.15 -7.45
CA ALA A 311 -15.17 -3.30 -8.00
C ALA A 311 -14.28 -2.71 -6.90
N ASN A 312 -12.98 -2.58 -7.19
CA ASN A 312 -11.99 -1.88 -6.35
C ASN A 312 -11.90 -2.35 -4.88
N ARG A 313 -12.05 -3.65 -4.63
CA ARG A 313 -11.96 -4.23 -3.27
C ARG A 313 -10.53 -4.63 -2.92
N SER A 314 -10.17 -4.46 -1.65
CA SER A 314 -8.86 -4.85 -1.13
C SER A 314 -8.86 -6.33 -0.73
N LEU A 315 -7.76 -7.02 -1.01
CA LEU A 315 -7.43 -8.31 -0.41
C LEU A 315 -6.08 -8.20 0.33
N SER A 316 -5.94 -8.93 1.43
CA SER A 316 -4.66 -9.11 2.13
C SER A 316 -4.54 -10.54 2.64
N LEU A 317 -3.32 -11.05 2.63
CA LEU A 317 -2.96 -12.35 3.18
C LEU A 317 -1.55 -12.30 3.76
N ARG A 318 -1.38 -12.88 4.94
CA ARG A 318 -0.07 -13.16 5.52
C ARG A 318 0.30 -14.62 5.35
N VAL A 319 1.42 -14.89 4.68
CA VAL A 319 2.03 -16.22 4.53
C VAL A 319 3.43 -16.20 5.14
N GLY A 320 3.58 -16.82 6.31
CA GLY A 320 4.83 -16.78 7.06
C GLY A 320 5.23 -15.34 7.41
N ASN A 321 6.39 -14.91 6.90
CA ASN A 321 6.89 -13.54 7.03
C ASN A 321 6.65 -12.70 5.77
N VAL A 322 5.70 -13.06 4.90
CA VAL A 322 5.34 -12.24 3.75
C VAL A 322 3.89 -11.82 3.89
N GLU A 323 3.64 -10.52 3.78
CA GLU A 323 2.29 -9.99 3.67
C GLU A 323 2.06 -9.52 2.24
N LEU A 324 1.02 -10.07 1.63
CA LEU A 324 0.66 -9.87 0.25
C LEU A 324 -0.69 -9.15 0.22
N SER A 325 -0.74 -7.91 -0.26
CA SER A 325 -1.95 -7.09 -0.22
C SER A 325 -2.11 -6.19 -1.43
N GLY A 326 -3.33 -5.76 -1.72
CA GLY A 326 -3.60 -4.82 -2.80
C GLY A 326 -5.08 -4.74 -3.16
N LYS A 327 -5.38 -3.84 -4.10
CA LYS A 327 -6.74 -3.70 -4.67
C LYS A 327 -6.87 -4.57 -5.92
N VAL A 328 -8.06 -5.13 -6.09
CA VAL A 328 -8.48 -5.87 -7.29
C VAL A 328 -9.50 -5.00 -8.03
N ASP A 329 -9.28 -4.75 -9.32
CA ASP A 329 -10.13 -3.82 -10.09
C ASP A 329 -11.56 -4.36 -10.22
N VAL A 330 -11.68 -5.63 -10.59
CA VAL A 330 -12.95 -6.36 -10.61
C VAL A 330 -12.77 -7.74 -10.00
N MET A 331 -13.68 -8.13 -9.11
CA MET A 331 -13.71 -9.41 -8.42
C MET A 331 -15.10 -10.02 -8.54
N VAL A 332 -15.20 -11.30 -8.89
CA VAL A 332 -16.47 -12.03 -8.74
C VAL A 332 -16.35 -12.92 -7.51
N ALA A 333 -17.25 -12.75 -6.54
CA ALA A 333 -17.19 -13.43 -5.26
C ALA A 333 -18.59 -13.76 -4.73
N GLN A 334 -18.67 -14.72 -3.81
CA GLN A 334 -19.83 -14.85 -2.94
C GLN A 334 -19.93 -13.64 -2.00
N GLY A 335 -21.15 -13.26 -1.62
CA GLY A 335 -21.44 -12.14 -0.70
C GLY A 335 -22.39 -11.11 -1.32
N ILE A 336 -23.02 -10.27 -0.49
CA ILE A 336 -23.99 -9.24 -0.91
C ILE A 336 -23.47 -7.81 -0.69
N GLU A 337 -22.82 -7.54 0.43
CA GLU A 337 -22.25 -6.20 0.70
C GLU A 337 -20.73 -6.21 0.54
N GLU A 338 -20.09 -7.28 1.00
CA GLU A 338 -18.65 -7.49 0.94
C GLU A 338 -18.32 -8.83 0.25
N PRO A 339 -17.18 -8.92 -0.44
CA PRO A 339 -16.73 -10.17 -1.04
C PRO A 339 -16.23 -11.14 0.05
N GLU A 340 -16.85 -12.31 0.15
CA GLU A 340 -16.49 -13.33 1.15
C GLU A 340 -15.60 -14.43 0.56
N ARG A 341 -15.97 -14.94 -0.62
CA ARG A 341 -15.29 -16.05 -1.27
C ARG A 341 -15.02 -15.73 -2.75
N PRO A 342 -13.85 -15.16 -3.09
CA PRO A 342 -13.54 -14.78 -4.46
C PRO A 342 -13.34 -15.97 -5.39
N TYR A 343 -13.92 -15.91 -6.59
CA TYR A 343 -13.79 -16.92 -7.65
C TYR A 343 -13.05 -16.40 -8.88
N PHE A 344 -13.07 -15.08 -9.09
CA PHE A 344 -12.43 -14.41 -10.22
C PHE A 344 -11.73 -13.12 -9.79
N CYS A 345 -10.51 -12.89 -10.27
CA CYS A 345 -9.77 -11.64 -10.09
C CYS A 345 -9.40 -11.03 -11.44
N PHE A 346 -9.66 -9.73 -11.61
CA PHE A 346 -9.41 -9.02 -12.86
C PHE A 346 -8.62 -7.74 -12.62
N HIS A 347 -7.60 -7.51 -13.46
CA HIS A 347 -6.74 -6.33 -13.40
C HIS A 347 -6.60 -5.68 -14.79
N GLU A 348 -6.78 -4.36 -14.86
CA GLU A 348 -6.35 -3.55 -16.01
C GLU A 348 -4.91 -3.07 -15.79
N TYR A 349 -4.12 -3.02 -16.88
CA TYR A 349 -2.72 -2.61 -16.80
C TYR A 349 -2.38 -1.35 -17.60
N LYS A 350 -1.79 -0.36 -16.91
CA LYS A 350 -1.24 0.89 -17.47
C LYS A 350 0.07 0.69 -18.22
N LYS A 351 0.13 1.09 -19.49
CA LYS A 351 1.41 1.20 -20.24
C LYS A 351 2.22 2.47 -19.92
N GLU A 352 1.62 3.50 -19.33
CA GLU A 352 2.16 4.87 -19.39
C GLU A 352 3.10 5.29 -18.24
N LYS A 353 3.40 4.45 -17.25
CA LYS A 353 4.34 4.79 -16.16
C LYS A 353 5.53 3.84 -16.08
N GLY A 354 6.49 4.04 -16.99
CA GLY A 354 7.95 4.02 -16.76
C GLY A 354 8.66 3.02 -15.83
N CYS A 355 8.08 1.92 -15.38
CA CYS A 355 8.77 0.89 -14.60
C CYS A 355 8.33 -0.52 -15.01
N ASP A 356 9.25 -1.48 -14.89
CA ASP A 356 9.14 -2.91 -15.19
C ASP A 356 8.04 -3.64 -14.38
N ASN A 357 6.77 -3.31 -14.60
CA ASN A 357 5.66 -3.97 -13.91
C ASN A 357 5.19 -5.19 -14.72
N ASP A 358 5.01 -6.33 -14.04
CA ASP A 358 4.63 -7.63 -14.59
C ASP A 358 3.11 -7.83 -14.42
N PRO A 359 2.27 -7.58 -15.45
CA PRO A 359 0.81 -7.63 -15.31
C PRO A 359 0.31 -9.00 -14.85
N LEU A 360 1.01 -10.05 -15.28
CA LEU A 360 0.73 -11.42 -14.89
C LEU A 360 1.09 -11.65 -13.41
N GLY A 361 2.19 -11.06 -12.94
CA GLY A 361 2.57 -11.06 -11.53
C GLY A 361 1.51 -10.42 -10.64
N GLN A 362 0.93 -9.29 -11.05
CA GLN A 362 -0.10 -8.60 -10.28
C GLN A 362 -1.37 -9.44 -10.12
N VAL A 363 -1.92 -9.95 -11.24
CA VAL A 363 -3.16 -10.74 -11.18
C VAL A 363 -2.95 -12.07 -10.44
N VAL A 364 -1.81 -12.74 -10.63
CA VAL A 364 -1.53 -14.01 -9.92
C VAL A 364 -1.35 -13.77 -8.41
N ALA A 365 -0.83 -12.61 -7.99
CA ALA A 365 -0.77 -12.25 -6.57
C ALA A 365 -2.18 -12.13 -5.95
N ALA A 366 -3.09 -11.44 -6.64
CA ALA A 366 -4.49 -11.35 -6.22
C ALA A 366 -5.17 -12.73 -6.19
N MET A 367 -4.99 -13.54 -7.25
CA MET A 367 -5.55 -14.89 -7.33
C MET A 367 -5.03 -15.81 -6.23
N TYR A 368 -3.73 -15.74 -5.92
CA TYR A 368 -3.14 -16.53 -4.83
C TYR A 368 -3.72 -16.11 -3.48
N THR A 369 -3.84 -14.81 -3.24
CA THR A 369 -4.48 -14.26 -2.04
C THR A 369 -5.90 -14.78 -1.88
N ALA A 370 -6.71 -14.70 -2.95
CA ALA A 370 -8.07 -15.24 -2.99
C ALA A 370 -8.11 -16.75 -2.69
N GLN A 371 -7.25 -17.56 -3.32
CA GLN A 371 -7.22 -19.01 -3.10
C GLN A 371 -6.95 -19.35 -1.64
N GLN A 372 -6.03 -18.63 -0.99
CA GLN A 372 -5.70 -18.88 0.41
C GLN A 372 -6.81 -18.45 1.37
N LEU A 373 -7.54 -17.38 1.06
CA LEU A 373 -8.68 -16.92 1.85
C LEU A 373 -9.91 -17.82 1.73
N ASN A 374 -10.11 -18.46 0.57
CA ASN A 374 -11.23 -19.37 0.36
C ASN A 374 -11.15 -20.66 1.20
N HIS A 375 -9.94 -21.06 1.60
CA HIS A 375 -9.67 -22.30 2.35
C HIS A 375 -10.28 -23.56 1.72
N ASP A 376 -10.31 -23.64 0.39
CA ASP A 376 -10.81 -24.79 -0.35
C ASP A 376 -9.95 -25.12 -1.58
N ASP A 377 -10.28 -26.22 -2.25
CA ASP A 377 -9.60 -26.71 -3.46
C ASP A 377 -10.19 -26.11 -4.76
N PHE A 378 -11.07 -25.12 -4.68
CA PHE A 378 -11.64 -24.52 -5.88
C PHE A 378 -10.59 -23.67 -6.62
N PRO A 379 -10.39 -23.86 -7.94
CA PRO A 379 -9.45 -23.05 -8.70
C PRO A 379 -9.90 -21.58 -8.76
N ILE A 380 -8.94 -20.67 -8.67
CA ILE A 380 -9.19 -19.24 -8.89
C ILE A 380 -8.99 -18.92 -10.35
N TYR A 381 -9.97 -18.26 -10.94
CA TYR A 381 -9.93 -17.76 -12.31
C TYR A 381 -9.47 -16.30 -12.29
N GLY A 382 -8.91 -15.84 -13.40
CA GLY A 382 -8.53 -14.43 -13.50
C GLY A 382 -8.33 -13.99 -14.92
N ALA A 383 -8.25 -12.68 -15.11
CA ALA A 383 -7.84 -12.10 -16.37
C ALA A 383 -7.09 -10.78 -16.16
N TYR A 384 -6.20 -10.47 -17.09
CA TYR A 384 -5.59 -9.15 -17.15
C TYR A 384 -5.69 -8.57 -18.55
N VAL A 385 -5.80 -7.24 -18.62
CA VAL A 385 -5.95 -6.49 -19.87
C VAL A 385 -4.80 -5.53 -20.07
N VAL A 386 -4.20 -5.59 -21.26
CA VAL A 386 -3.16 -4.65 -21.70
C VAL A 386 -3.68 -3.92 -22.94
N GLY A 387 -4.34 -2.77 -22.71
CA GLY A 387 -5.04 -2.01 -23.75
C GLY A 387 -6.19 -2.83 -24.36
N ARG A 388 -6.02 -3.34 -25.59
CA ARG A 388 -7.02 -4.18 -26.28
C ARG A 388 -6.82 -5.69 -26.11
N GLN A 389 -5.72 -6.11 -25.50
CA GLN A 389 -5.34 -7.53 -25.40
C GLN A 389 -5.78 -8.10 -24.06
N TRP A 390 -6.56 -9.18 -24.11
CA TRP A 390 -7.06 -9.92 -22.95
C TRP A 390 -6.31 -11.23 -22.76
N PHE A 391 -5.96 -11.53 -21.53
CA PHE A 391 -5.28 -12.76 -21.15
C PHE A 391 -6.03 -13.41 -19.99
N PHE A 392 -6.35 -14.69 -20.12
CA PHE A 392 -7.07 -15.46 -19.11
C PHE A 392 -6.11 -16.36 -18.34
N VAL A 393 -6.29 -16.42 -17.04
CA VAL A 393 -5.41 -17.12 -16.11
C VAL A 393 -6.24 -18.06 -15.24
N VAL A 394 -5.73 -19.26 -15.01
CA VAL A 394 -6.24 -20.17 -13.97
C VAL A 394 -5.12 -20.45 -12.99
N LEU A 395 -5.39 -20.29 -11.70
CA LEU A 395 -4.56 -20.73 -10.59
C LEU A 395 -5.26 -21.90 -9.90
N HIS A 396 -4.55 -23.00 -9.71
CA HIS A 396 -5.00 -24.11 -8.90
C HIS A 396 -3.81 -24.64 -8.10
N LYS A 397 -3.97 -24.65 -6.77
CA LYS A 397 -2.91 -24.99 -5.82
C LYS A 397 -1.71 -24.06 -6.06
N ASN A 398 -0.54 -24.63 -6.35
CA ASN A 398 0.69 -23.86 -6.57
C ASN A 398 1.03 -23.70 -8.05
N THR A 399 0.08 -23.94 -8.96
CA THR A 399 0.32 -23.86 -10.41
C THR A 399 -0.65 -22.92 -11.09
N TYR A 400 -0.13 -22.08 -11.98
CA TYR A 400 -0.96 -21.21 -12.81
C TYR A 400 -0.65 -21.38 -14.30
N CYS A 401 -1.66 -21.17 -15.13
CA CYS A 401 -1.58 -21.25 -16.58
C CYS A 401 -2.23 -20.01 -17.20
N VAL A 402 -1.69 -19.54 -18.32
CA VAL A 402 -2.13 -18.31 -18.99
C VAL A 402 -2.47 -18.62 -20.44
N SER A 403 -3.55 -18.05 -20.95
CA SER A 403 -3.94 -18.15 -22.36
C SER A 403 -3.01 -17.36 -23.29
N LEU A 404 -3.19 -17.54 -24.59
CA LEU A 404 -2.74 -16.54 -25.56
C LEU A 404 -3.60 -15.27 -25.44
N ALA A 405 -3.12 -14.18 -26.05
CA ALA A 405 -3.85 -12.91 -26.08
C ALA A 405 -5.08 -13.02 -26.99
N TYR A 406 -6.21 -12.45 -26.55
CA TYR A 406 -7.40 -12.22 -27.35
C TYR A 406 -7.54 -10.72 -27.63
N ASP A 407 -7.70 -10.34 -28.91
CA ASP A 407 -7.80 -8.96 -29.33
C ASP A 407 -9.26 -8.49 -29.40
N ALA A 408 -9.67 -7.69 -28.42
CA ALA A 408 -11.03 -7.16 -28.35
C ALA A 408 -11.42 -6.22 -29.51
N THR A 409 -10.48 -5.79 -30.35
CA THR A 409 -10.79 -5.03 -31.58
C THR A 409 -11.14 -5.91 -32.79
N LYS A 410 -11.01 -7.24 -32.63
CA LYS A 410 -11.31 -8.25 -33.66
C LYS A 410 -12.50 -9.11 -33.24
N GLN A 411 -12.80 -10.13 -34.05
CA GLN A 411 -13.83 -11.14 -33.74
C GLN A 411 -13.60 -11.85 -32.40
N GLU A 412 -12.37 -11.81 -31.87
CA GLU A 412 -12.02 -12.36 -30.57
C GLU A 412 -12.77 -11.68 -29.40
N ILE A 413 -13.43 -10.53 -29.60
CA ILE A 413 -14.37 -9.97 -28.60
C ILE A 413 -15.53 -10.92 -28.27
N PHE A 414 -16.02 -11.69 -29.25
CA PHE A 414 -17.05 -12.69 -29.03
C PHE A 414 -16.49 -13.82 -28.17
N ASP A 415 -15.25 -14.25 -28.42
CA ASP A 415 -14.60 -15.28 -27.61
C ASP A 415 -14.39 -14.79 -26.17
N ILE A 416 -13.90 -13.56 -25.97
CA ILE A 416 -13.76 -12.93 -24.64
C ILE A 416 -15.09 -12.97 -23.87
N TYR A 417 -16.19 -12.55 -24.52
CA TYR A 417 -17.50 -12.57 -23.90
C TYR A 417 -17.96 -13.99 -23.55
N ARG A 418 -17.80 -14.94 -24.48
CA ARG A 418 -18.18 -16.35 -24.25
C ARG A 418 -17.38 -16.97 -23.12
N ILE A 419 -16.08 -16.68 -23.01
CA ILE A 419 -15.22 -17.15 -21.91
C ILE A 419 -15.74 -16.64 -20.56
N LEU A 420 -16.09 -15.35 -20.46
CA LEU A 420 -16.67 -14.78 -19.23
C LEU A 420 -18.06 -15.35 -18.93
N LYS A 421 -18.90 -15.56 -19.95
CA LYS A 421 -20.23 -16.18 -19.82
C LYS A 421 -20.12 -17.62 -19.32
N THR A 422 -19.13 -18.37 -19.79
CA THR A 422 -18.82 -19.72 -19.31
C THR A 422 -18.32 -19.70 -17.87
N LEU A 423 -17.47 -18.72 -17.50
CA LEU A 423 -17.03 -18.55 -16.12
C LEU A 423 -18.21 -18.40 -15.16
N LYS A 424 -19.22 -17.59 -15.51
CA LYS A 424 -20.45 -17.45 -14.72
C LYS A 424 -21.12 -18.80 -14.46
N THR A 425 -21.17 -19.68 -15.46
CA THR A 425 -21.75 -21.02 -15.33
C THR A 425 -20.90 -21.94 -14.46
N ILE A 426 -19.57 -21.85 -14.55
CA ILE A 426 -18.64 -22.60 -13.68
C ILE A 426 -18.87 -22.21 -12.22
N ILE A 427 -18.94 -20.91 -11.93
CA ILE A 427 -19.17 -20.39 -10.57
C ILE A 427 -20.54 -20.81 -10.05
N ALA A 428 -21.60 -20.67 -10.85
CA ALA A 428 -22.96 -21.04 -10.46
C ALA A 428 -23.05 -22.50 -9.99
N LYS A 429 -22.48 -23.44 -10.75
CA LYS A 429 -22.44 -24.87 -10.37
C LYS A 429 -21.78 -25.08 -9.00
N VAL A 430 -20.73 -24.32 -8.69
CA VAL A 430 -19.98 -24.48 -7.44
C VAL A 430 -20.76 -23.95 -6.25
N VAL A 431 -21.53 -22.88 -6.42
CA VAL A 431 -22.35 -22.33 -5.35
C VAL A 431 -23.65 -23.13 -5.16
N GLU A 432 -24.21 -23.73 -6.21
CA GLU A 432 -25.42 -24.57 -6.15
C GLU A 432 -25.17 -25.98 -5.58
N THR A 433 -23.92 -26.47 -5.57
CA THR A 433 -23.59 -27.81 -5.04
C THR A 433 -23.31 -27.80 -3.52
N LYS A 434 -23.44 -26.64 -2.86
CA LYS A 434 -23.41 -26.48 -1.40
C LYS A 434 -24.80 -26.14 -0.89
#